data_AF-A0A317HB27-F1
#
_entry.id   AF-A0A317HB27-F1
#
_cell.length_a   1.000
_cell.length_b   1.000
_cell.length_c   1.000
_cell.angle_alpha   90.00
_cell.angle_beta   90.00
_cell.angle_gamma   90.00
#
_symmetry.space_group_name_H-M   'P 1'
#
loop_
_entity.id
_entity.type
_entity.pdbx_description
1 polymer ?
#
loop_
_entity_poly.entity_id
_entity_poly.type
_entity_poly.pdbx_seq_one_letter_code
_entity_poly.pdbx_strand_id
1 'polypeptide(L)'
;MPRIPYQPLDLQEPRELVDAIRARRGGRLLNLDRMLLYSPSLAKGWNTFLRAVRTELTLSPKLMEIAICTVAVVNRAEYEFHHHAPELIKAGGTPAQVDALRALDHTEP
;
A
#
# COMPACT_ATOMS: atom_id res chain seq x y z
N MET A 1 14.11 1.87 -4.63
CA MET A 1 14.05 3.35 -4.61
C MET A 1 13.26 3.82 -5.83
N PRO A 2 12.51 4.93 -5.74
CA PRO A 2 11.74 5.41 -6.89
C PRO A 2 12.68 5.90 -8.00
N ARG A 3 12.22 5.83 -9.25
CA ARG A 3 12.99 6.31 -10.41
C ARG A 3 12.86 7.82 -10.63
N ILE A 4 11.75 8.40 -10.16
CA ILE A 4 11.54 9.84 -10.14
C ILE A 4 11.56 10.33 -8.69
N PRO A 5 11.97 11.59 -8.43
CA PRO A 5 11.87 12.18 -7.09
C PRO A 5 10.44 12.08 -6.56
N TYR A 6 10.28 11.99 -5.25
CA TYR A 6 8.96 12.13 -4.65
C TYR A 6 8.54 13.60 -4.64
N GLN A 7 7.24 13.88 -4.79
CA GLN A 7 6.70 15.20 -4.45
C GLN A 7 7.05 15.59 -3.00
N PRO A 8 7.16 16.89 -2.65
CA PRO A 8 7.49 17.31 -1.29
C PRO A 8 6.51 16.77 -0.23
N LEU A 9 6.97 16.55 1.00
CA LEU A 9 6.11 16.09 2.11
C LEU A 9 5.07 17.15 2.51
N ASP A 10 5.45 18.41 2.37
CA ASP A 10 4.68 19.60 2.65
C ASP A 10 3.94 20.14 1.41
N LEU A 11 3.85 19.36 0.33
CA LEU A 11 3.07 19.73 -0.87
C LEU A 11 1.67 20.22 -0.46
N GLN A 12 1.25 21.37 -0.97
CA GLN A 12 -0.04 21.97 -0.61
C GLN A 12 -1.08 21.93 -1.73
N GLU A 13 -0.65 21.73 -2.98
CA GLU A 13 -1.54 21.81 -4.13
C GLU A 13 -1.51 20.51 -4.95
N PRO A 14 -2.66 20.08 -5.51
CA PRO A 14 -3.98 20.69 -5.38
C PRO A 14 -4.61 20.42 -3.99
N ARG A 15 -4.98 21.49 -3.29
CA ARG A 15 -5.32 21.49 -1.86
C ARG A 15 -6.35 20.44 -1.45
N GLU A 16 -7.52 20.45 -2.11
CA GLU A 16 -8.62 19.55 -1.75
C GLU A 16 -8.21 18.08 -1.80
N LEU A 17 -7.43 17.69 -2.82
CA LEU A 17 -6.99 16.32 -2.99
C LEU A 17 -5.90 15.94 -1.98
N VAL A 18 -4.91 16.82 -1.79
CA VAL A 18 -3.83 16.59 -0.82
C VAL A 18 -4.39 16.44 0.59
N ASP A 19 -5.31 17.32 0.98
CA ASP A 19 -5.95 17.30 2.28
C ASP A 19 -6.82 16.04 2.46
N ALA A 20 -7.56 15.61 1.43
CA ALA A 20 -8.32 14.36 1.47
C ALA A 20 -7.40 13.13 1.64
N ILE A 21 -6.25 13.10 0.97
CA ILE A 21 -5.28 12.01 1.13
C ILE A 21 -4.67 12.03 2.54
N ARG A 22 -4.28 13.20 3.05
CA ARG A 22 -3.76 13.35 4.43
C ARG A 22 -4.77 12.87 5.46
N ALA A 23 -6.04 13.26 5.34
CA ALA A 23 -7.09 12.84 6.25
C ALA A 23 -7.21 11.31 6.35
N ARG A 24 -7.17 10.61 5.21
CA ARG A 24 -7.19 9.14 5.16
C ARG A 24 -5.92 8.50 5.77
N ARG A 25 -4.78 9.20 5.76
CA ARG A 25 -3.46 8.71 6.17
C ARG A 25 -3.03 9.13 7.58
N GLY A 26 -3.91 9.77 8.35
CA GLY A 26 -3.57 10.27 9.69
C GLY A 26 -2.71 11.54 9.66
N GLY A 27 -2.91 12.40 8.67
CA GLY A 27 -2.34 13.75 8.59
C GLY A 27 -1.09 13.92 7.73
N ARG A 28 -0.54 12.83 7.15
CA ARG A 28 0.71 12.88 6.37
C ARG A 28 0.59 12.17 5.03
N LEU A 29 1.41 12.58 4.05
CA LEU A 29 1.55 11.86 2.79
C LEU A 29 2.56 10.72 2.95
N LEU A 30 2.21 9.52 2.47
CA LEU A 30 3.17 8.43 2.33
C LEU A 30 3.94 8.56 1.02
N ASN A 31 5.02 7.78 0.86
CA ASN A 31 5.80 7.75 -0.38
C ASN A 31 4.94 7.41 -1.61
N LEU A 32 4.01 6.45 -1.48
CA LEU A 32 3.05 6.13 -2.54
C LEU A 32 2.19 7.33 -2.91
N ASP A 33 1.65 8.04 -1.91
CA ASP A 33 0.80 9.21 -2.15
C ASP A 33 1.60 10.31 -2.88
N ARG A 34 2.85 10.54 -2.47
CA ARG A 34 3.77 11.50 -3.11
C ARG A 34 4.14 11.12 -4.55
N MET A 35 4.11 9.82 -4.87
CA MET A 35 4.32 9.33 -6.23
C MET A 35 3.07 9.51 -7.10
N LEU A 36 1.89 9.16 -6.56
CA LEU A 36 0.62 9.29 -7.28
C LEU A 36 0.28 10.75 -7.60
N LEU A 37 0.67 11.69 -6.74
CA LEU A 37 0.39 13.13 -6.90
C LEU A 37 1.09 13.79 -8.11
N TYR A 38 1.98 13.09 -8.82
CA TYR A 38 2.37 13.50 -10.17
C TYR A 38 1.21 13.46 -11.18
N SER A 39 0.16 12.69 -10.89
CA SER A 39 -1.10 12.66 -11.66
C SER A 39 -2.29 12.84 -10.70
N PRO A 40 -2.76 14.09 -10.49
CA PRO A 40 -3.85 14.36 -9.56
C PRO A 40 -5.15 13.59 -9.87
N SER A 41 -5.49 13.41 -11.14
CA SER A 41 -6.65 12.63 -11.57
C SER A 41 -6.54 11.15 -11.17
N LEU A 42 -5.36 10.54 -11.34
CA LEU A 42 -5.12 9.17 -10.88
C LEU A 42 -5.13 9.08 -9.35
N ALA A 43 -4.44 10.00 -8.66
CA ALA A 43 -4.39 10.05 -7.20
C ALA A 43 -5.80 10.17 -6.58
N LYS A 44 -6.69 10.96 -7.18
CA LYS A 44 -8.09 11.07 -6.77
C LYS A 44 -8.84 9.74 -6.87
N GLY A 45 -8.78 9.09 -8.04
CA GLY A 45 -9.45 7.80 -8.26
C GLY A 45 -8.89 6.71 -7.34
N TRP A 46 -7.56 6.63 -7.24
CA TRP A 46 -6.87 5.73 -6.32
C TRP A 46 -7.29 5.96 -4.87
N ASN A 47 -7.39 7.21 -4.43
CA ASN A 47 -7.72 7.54 -3.06
C ASN A 47 -9.06 6.94 -2.61
N THR A 48 -10.06 7.03 -3.49
CA THR A 48 -11.40 6.49 -3.26
C THR A 48 -11.44 4.98 -3.40
N PHE A 49 -10.93 4.43 -4.51
CA PHE A 49 -11.02 2.99 -4.79
C PHE A 49 -10.28 2.15 -3.75
N LEU A 50 -9.03 2.49 -3.42
CA LEU A 50 -8.25 1.72 -2.44
C LEU A 50 -8.78 1.88 -1.02
N ARG A 51 -9.44 2.99 -0.68
CA ARG A 51 -10.16 3.11 0.60
C ARG A 51 -11.24 2.04 0.68
N ALA A 52 -12.12 1.96 -0.34
CA ALA A 52 -13.19 0.97 -0.37
C ALA A 52 -12.64 -0.47 -0.29
N VAL A 53 -11.63 -0.81 -1.12
CA VAL A 53 -11.00 -2.14 -1.10
C VAL A 53 -10.42 -2.48 0.28
N ARG A 54 -9.83 -1.51 0.98
CA ARG A 54 -9.14 -1.74 2.25
C ARG A 54 -10.04 -1.75 3.47
N THR A 55 -11.19 -1.07 3.43
CA THR A 55 -12.01 -0.85 4.64
C THR A 55 -13.47 -1.25 4.51
N GLU A 56 -13.97 -1.53 3.30
CA GLU A 56 -15.41 -1.79 3.06
C GLU A 56 -15.69 -3.21 2.55
N LEU A 57 -14.67 -4.02 2.30
CA LEU A 57 -14.84 -5.43 1.99
C LEU A 57 -15.12 -6.25 3.26
N THR A 58 -15.80 -7.38 3.11
CA THR A 58 -16.13 -8.31 4.21
C THR A 58 -14.97 -9.22 4.62
N LEU A 59 -13.82 -9.11 3.94
CA LEU A 59 -12.65 -9.93 4.18
C LEU A 59 -11.98 -9.53 5.51
N SER A 60 -11.54 -10.52 6.30
CA SER A 60 -10.80 -10.21 7.52
C SER A 60 -9.48 -9.50 7.20
N PRO A 61 -8.99 -8.58 8.07
CA PRO A 61 -7.72 -7.88 7.84
C PRO A 61 -6.56 -8.84 7.58
N LYS A 62 -6.49 -9.98 8.31
CA LYS A 62 -5.45 -11.00 8.11
C LYS A 62 -5.44 -11.56 6.70
N LEU A 63 -6.61 -11.96 6.18
CA LEU A 63 -6.72 -12.52 4.83
C LEU A 63 -6.41 -11.47 3.76
N MET A 64 -6.80 -10.22 3.99
CA MET A 64 -6.46 -9.11 3.10
C MET A 64 -4.94 -8.89 3.01
N GLU A 65 -4.24 -8.87 4.14
CA GLU A 65 -2.78 -8.72 4.15
C GLU A 65 -2.06 -9.95 3.54
N ILE A 66 -2.57 -11.16 3.76
CA ILE A 66 -2.06 -12.36 3.06
C ILE A 66 -2.17 -12.18 1.55
N ALA A 67 -3.33 -11.74 1.04
CA ALA A 67 -3.53 -11.52 -0.39
C ALA A 67 -2.59 -10.44 -0.94
N ILE A 68 -2.45 -9.31 -0.24
CA ILE A 68 -1.55 -8.22 -0.66
C ILE A 68 -0.09 -8.68 -0.68
N CYS A 69 0.39 -9.32 0.38
CA CYS A 69 1.75 -9.85 0.46
C CYS A 69 2.00 -10.92 -0.62
N THR A 70 1.03 -11.79 -0.90
CA THR A 70 1.13 -12.80 -1.98
C THR A 70 1.33 -12.12 -3.33
N VAL A 71 0.47 -11.16 -3.68
CA VAL A 71 0.58 -10.41 -4.93
C VAL A 71 1.91 -9.66 -5.01
N ALA A 72 2.36 -9.08 -3.89
CA ALA A 72 3.62 -8.37 -3.83
C ALA A 72 4.81 -9.30 -4.14
N VAL A 73 4.86 -10.50 -3.56
CA VAL A 73 5.93 -11.48 -3.82
C VAL A 73 5.92 -11.94 -5.26
N VAL A 74 4.76 -12.38 -5.78
CA VAL A 74 4.65 -12.91 -7.16
C VAL A 74 5.00 -11.86 -8.21
N ASN A 75 4.73 -10.58 -7.93
CA ASN A 75 5.09 -9.47 -8.82
C ASN A 75 6.46 -8.85 -8.52
N ARG A 76 7.23 -9.44 -7.59
CA ARG A 76 8.54 -8.92 -7.14
C ARG A 76 8.48 -7.46 -6.68
N ALA A 77 7.34 -7.07 -6.09
CA ALA A 77 7.07 -5.75 -5.53
C ALA A 77 7.56 -5.66 -4.08
N GLU A 78 8.87 -5.70 -3.89
CA GLU A 78 9.52 -5.69 -2.56
C GLU A 78 9.06 -4.53 -1.67
N TYR A 79 8.81 -3.36 -2.27
CA TYR A 79 8.31 -2.19 -1.55
C TYR A 79 6.97 -2.45 -0.86
N GLU A 80 6.04 -3.10 -1.56
CA GLU A 80 4.73 -3.43 -1.02
C GLU A 80 4.85 -4.53 0.05
N PHE A 81 5.64 -5.58 -0.21
CA PHE A 81 5.84 -6.65 0.77
C PHE A 81 6.45 -6.12 2.07
N HIS A 82 7.46 -5.26 1.98
CA HIS A 82 8.08 -4.62 3.14
C HIS A 82 7.08 -3.83 4.00
N HIS A 83 6.14 -3.13 3.36
CA HIS A 83 5.12 -2.36 4.07
C HIS A 83 3.98 -3.21 4.63
N HIS A 84 3.62 -4.30 3.96
CA HIS A 84 2.45 -5.11 4.31
C HIS A 84 2.75 -6.31 5.22
N ALA A 85 3.98 -6.84 5.22
CA ALA A 85 4.34 -7.93 6.13
C ALA A 85 4.17 -7.56 7.63
N PRO A 86 4.54 -6.35 8.11
CA PRO A 86 4.23 -5.93 9.48
C PRO A 86 2.73 -5.80 9.75
N GLU A 87 1.93 -5.36 8.77
CA GLU A 87 0.47 -5.26 8.90
C GLU A 87 -0.19 -6.64 9.00
N LEU A 88 0.33 -7.65 8.29
CA LEU A 88 -0.08 -9.03 8.45
C LEU A 88 0.11 -9.52 9.89
N ILE A 89 1.28 -9.25 10.49
CA ILE A 89 1.54 -9.61 11.89
C ILE A 89 0.56 -8.90 12.84
N LYS A 90 0.34 -7.59 12.65
CA LYS A 90 -0.64 -6.83 13.45
C LYS A 90 -2.06 -7.38 13.32
N ALA A 91 -2.41 -7.91 12.15
CA ALA A 91 -3.69 -8.56 11.89
C ALA A 91 -3.79 -10.00 12.44
N GLY A 92 -2.79 -10.49 13.19
CA GLY A 92 -2.76 -11.84 13.78
C GLY A 92 -2.14 -12.90 12.88
N GLY A 93 -1.40 -12.50 11.84
CA GLY A 93 -0.46 -13.37 11.13
C GLY A 93 0.74 -13.76 11.99
N THR A 94 1.45 -14.82 11.62
CA THR A 94 2.67 -15.27 12.30
C THR A 94 3.92 -15.01 11.45
N PRO A 95 5.12 -14.90 12.05
CA PRO A 95 6.37 -14.83 11.31
C PRO A 95 6.53 -15.98 10.31
N ALA A 96 6.18 -17.21 10.71
CA ALA A 96 6.21 -18.37 9.82
C ALA A 96 5.29 -18.22 8.59
N GLN A 97 4.15 -17.53 8.71
CA GLN A 97 3.29 -17.21 7.56
C GLN A 97 3.94 -16.17 6.64
N VAL A 98 4.63 -15.17 7.18
CA VAL A 98 5.40 -14.19 6.39
C VAL A 98 6.53 -14.88 5.63
N ASP A 99 7.26 -15.78 6.29
CA ASP A 99 8.35 -16.53 5.68
C ASP A 99 7.84 -17.50 4.59
N ALA A 100 6.69 -18.14 4.81
CA ALA A 100 6.05 -18.97 3.80
C ALA A 100 5.64 -18.16 2.55
N LEU A 101 5.16 -16.92 2.75
CA LEU A 101 4.84 -16.03 1.63
C LEU A 101 6.09 -15.63 0.84
N ARG A 102 7.21 -15.37 1.51
CA ARG A 102 8.52 -15.09 0.85
C ARG A 102 8.95 -16.23 -0.07
N ALA A 103 8.68 -17.47 0.32
CA ALA A 103 9.08 -18.65 -0.45
C ALA A 103 8.30 -18.83 -1.77
N LEU A 104 7.23 -18.06 -2.00
CA LEU A 104 6.45 -18.13 -3.26
C LEU A 104 7.22 -17.62 -4.49
N ASP A 105 8.28 -16.82 -4.33
CA ASP A 105 9.16 -16.43 -5.45
C ASP A 105 10.11 -17.57 -5.87
N HIS A 106 10.13 -18.67 -5.11
CA HIS A 106 10.98 -19.85 -5.35
C HIS A 106 10.22 -21.06 -5.89
N THR A 107 8.91 -20.97 -6.06
CA THR A 107 8.17 -22.02 -6.79
C THR A 107 8.40 -21.82 -8.28
N GLU A 108 9.15 -22.73 -8.90
CA GLU A 108 9.38 -22.75 -10.36
C GLU A 108 8.04 -22.74 -11.13
N PRO A 109 8.00 -22.15 -12.35
CA PRO A 109 6.80 -22.15 -13.19
C PRO A 109 6.37 -23.56 -13.62
#